data_AF-A0A336MV43-F1
#
_entry.id   AF-A0A336MV43-F1
#
_cell.length_a   1.000
_cell.length_b   1.000
_cell.length_c   1.000
_cell.angle_alpha   90.00
_cell.angle_beta   90.00
_cell.angle_gamma   90.00
#
_symmetry.space_group_name_H-M   'P 1'
#
loop_
_entity.id
_entity.type
_entity.pdbx_description
1 polymer ?
#
loop_
_entity_poly.entity_id
_entity_poly.type
_entity_poly.pdbx_seq_one_letter_code
_entity_poly.pdbx_strand_id
1 'polypeptide(L)'
;MKFFILIFQILVDVQAVSDIIVTNAKVCTDMGKHYIERFDANPLELAIIISTCEGIVNPQYSGFGGGFLATIFNGYCATYNNSDPALVVNARERAPSNFFPNAGEFSEIGVPGTLKGFAMLYLMSQWMRVCGVQPKLEWKDLFTENIKLAETGWNETPHFKKNWHELGNAPHPFISIAEGKIINQALANFLEHIAIEGPYSCFYRPNGFFHSIVMSELLSVNSQISSNDILAYDVPARYADKNLCFNYTIIGSDLPGSGATFVLGCKIVEAAYGTLKTLTREERTLFMYHVLRYMYSLKPHLKSPNVQNKLQQIYGDATNIANHILNSFESAWNPKRIKKFGSFVIHENVRHKREHGTTNIVIRRGKFGITMTSTINNAWGSKLASSLGFFYNNQLKDFDDVGSPNEPRPNSTPQSSTSAMILYSKKMNPVLQIGAAGGDEIIGAIFNTFFNYIVNNMTLVNANKAPRCMPRYRNNVESVYCEKEINRALKKKFKDFGKKIVYATERFGGVTASSTFRNKAEAAFDERRDGSVYINPNSNFKAYVMLP
;
A
#
# COMPACT_ATOMS: atom_id res chain seq x y z
N MET A 1 45.82 -37.57 -28.78
CA MET A 1 46.40 -36.26 -29.18
C MET A 1 45.26 -35.39 -29.69
N LYS A 2 45.19 -34.13 -29.19
CA LYS A 2 44.27 -33.04 -29.55
C LYS A 2 42.93 -32.91 -28.79
N PHE A 3 43.06 -32.30 -27.60
CA PHE A 3 42.40 -31.07 -27.14
C PHE A 3 40.88 -30.93 -27.40
N PHE A 4 40.07 -31.24 -26.38
CA PHE A 4 38.77 -30.60 -26.19
C PHE A 4 38.96 -29.34 -25.34
N ILE A 5 38.68 -28.20 -25.94
CA ILE A 5 38.79 -26.87 -25.33
C ILE A 5 37.70 -26.72 -24.27
N LEU A 6 38.15 -26.48 -23.04
CA LEU A 6 37.36 -25.98 -21.91
C LEU A 6 36.89 -24.55 -22.26
N ILE A 7 35.66 -24.38 -22.73
CA ILE A 7 35.02 -23.06 -22.73
C ILE A 7 34.34 -22.90 -21.37
N PHE A 8 35.02 -22.17 -20.47
CA PHE A 8 34.41 -21.55 -19.30
C PHE A 8 33.25 -20.67 -19.78
N GLN A 9 32.03 -21.18 -19.71
CA GLN A 9 30.85 -20.32 -19.65
C GLN A 9 30.87 -19.61 -18.31
N ILE A 10 31.46 -18.42 -18.29
CA ILE A 10 31.10 -17.40 -17.31
C ILE A 10 29.62 -17.08 -17.59
N LEU A 11 28.72 -17.80 -16.95
CA LEU A 11 27.33 -17.36 -16.78
C LEU A 11 27.40 -16.11 -15.89
N VAL A 12 27.61 -14.95 -16.51
CA VAL A 12 27.15 -13.70 -15.92
C VAL A 12 25.64 -13.84 -15.87
N ASP A 13 25.14 -14.21 -14.70
CA ASP A 13 23.73 -14.21 -14.36
C ASP A 13 23.28 -12.74 -14.38
N VAL A 14 23.01 -12.20 -15.58
CA VAL A 14 22.53 -10.83 -15.82
C VAL A 14 21.11 -10.75 -15.26
N GLN A 15 21.00 -10.60 -13.94
CA GLN A 15 19.74 -10.41 -13.26
C GLN A 15 19.13 -9.08 -13.71
N ALA A 16 17.83 -9.09 -14.03
CA ALA A 16 17.10 -7.95 -14.59
C ALA A 16 17.21 -6.68 -13.69
N VAL A 17 18.13 -5.78 -14.05
CA VAL A 17 18.21 -4.41 -13.53
C VAL A 17 17.28 -3.59 -14.42
N SER A 18 16.00 -3.50 -14.04
CA SER A 18 15.01 -2.68 -14.75
C SER A 18 14.45 -1.61 -13.86
N ASP A 19 14.29 -0.41 -14.43
CA ASP A 19 13.48 0.63 -13.84
C ASP A 19 12.02 0.30 -14.10
N ILE A 20 11.21 0.25 -13.04
CA ILE A 20 9.79 -0.06 -13.11
C ILE A 20 9.02 0.97 -12.29
N ILE A 21 7.97 1.55 -12.87
CA ILE A 21 6.98 2.37 -12.18
C ILE A 21 5.60 1.74 -12.43
N VAL A 22 4.80 1.64 -11.37
CA VAL A 22 3.40 1.24 -11.44
C VAL A 22 2.57 2.19 -10.59
N THR A 23 1.54 2.77 -11.19
CA THR A 23 0.64 3.74 -10.55
C THR A 23 -0.81 3.47 -10.92
N ASN A 24 -1.73 4.21 -10.31
CA ASN A 24 -3.17 4.19 -10.56
C ASN A 24 -3.62 5.29 -11.54
N ALA A 25 -2.68 6.01 -12.17
CA ALA A 25 -3.01 7.00 -13.17
C ALA A 25 -1.91 7.12 -14.23
N LYS A 26 -2.30 7.00 -15.51
CA LYS A 26 -1.34 7.04 -16.63
C LYS A 26 -0.46 8.30 -16.60
N VAL A 27 -1.05 9.47 -16.36
CA VAL A 27 -0.31 10.74 -16.29
C VAL A 27 0.77 10.73 -15.19
N CYS A 28 0.55 10.04 -14.08
CA CYS A 28 1.54 9.91 -13.01
C CYS A 28 2.66 8.93 -13.36
N THR A 29 2.34 7.85 -14.09
CA THR A 29 3.38 6.98 -14.68
C THR A 29 4.23 7.73 -15.70
N ASP A 30 3.60 8.53 -16.59
CA ASP A 30 4.29 9.32 -17.60
C ASP A 30 5.17 10.40 -16.96
N MET A 31 4.69 11.05 -15.89
CA MET A 31 5.47 12.00 -15.09
C MET A 31 6.68 11.31 -14.46
N GLY A 32 6.50 10.15 -13.83
CA GLY A 32 7.62 9.39 -13.27
C GLY A 32 8.66 8.99 -14.34
N LYS A 33 8.20 8.54 -15.52
CA LYS A 33 9.06 8.27 -16.68
C LYS A 33 9.86 9.51 -17.08
N HIS A 34 9.21 10.66 -17.21
CA HIS A 34 9.87 11.93 -17.54
C HIS A 34 11.01 12.25 -16.57
N TYR A 35 10.77 12.08 -15.27
CA TYR A 35 11.78 12.37 -14.25
C TYR A 35 12.94 11.35 -14.23
N ILE A 36 12.69 10.10 -14.58
CA ILE A 36 13.76 9.11 -14.82
C ILE A 36 14.59 9.54 -16.03
N GLU A 37 13.96 9.82 -17.17
CA GLU A 37 14.65 10.04 -18.44
C GLU A 37 15.43 11.36 -18.47
N ARG A 38 14.94 12.41 -17.81
CA ARG A 38 15.58 13.73 -17.83
C ARG A 38 16.53 14.00 -16.68
N PHE A 39 16.22 13.49 -15.49
CA PHE A 39 16.94 13.86 -14.28
C PHE A 39 17.61 12.68 -13.58
N ASP A 40 17.34 11.45 -14.04
CA ASP A 40 17.81 10.22 -13.38
C ASP A 40 17.33 10.15 -11.91
N ALA A 41 16.12 10.65 -11.63
CA ALA A 41 15.56 10.80 -10.29
C ALA A 41 15.48 9.47 -9.52
N ASN A 42 15.88 9.46 -8.25
CA ASN A 42 15.91 8.23 -7.46
C ASN A 42 14.52 7.82 -6.95
N PRO A 43 14.32 6.56 -6.51
CA PRO A 43 13.02 6.08 -6.04
C PRO A 43 12.32 6.93 -4.97
N LEU A 44 13.04 7.60 -4.07
CA LEU A 44 12.41 8.42 -3.03
C LEU A 44 11.92 9.77 -3.57
N GLU A 45 12.71 10.41 -4.44
CA GLU A 45 12.29 11.62 -5.17
C GLU A 45 11.05 11.31 -6.04
N LEU A 46 11.11 10.21 -6.80
CA LEU A 46 9.99 9.73 -7.61
C LEU A 46 8.75 9.43 -6.77
N ALA A 47 8.89 8.90 -5.55
CA ALA A 47 7.74 8.65 -4.68
C ALA A 47 7.03 9.95 -4.28
N ILE A 48 7.77 11.03 -4.02
CA ILE A 48 7.19 12.35 -3.71
C ILE A 48 6.47 12.90 -4.95
N ILE A 49 7.14 12.89 -6.11
CA ILE A 49 6.61 13.40 -7.38
C ILE A 49 5.32 12.65 -7.76
N ILE A 50 5.39 11.32 -7.81
CA ILE A 50 4.29 10.47 -8.28
C ILE A 50 3.15 10.45 -7.26
N SER A 51 3.43 10.43 -5.95
CA SER A 51 2.36 10.48 -4.95
C SER A 51 1.66 11.83 -4.90
N THR A 52 2.36 12.93 -5.21
CA THR A 52 1.72 14.24 -5.39
C THR A 52 0.80 14.21 -6.60
N CYS A 53 1.26 13.66 -7.73
CA CYS A 53 0.44 13.49 -8.92
C CYS A 53 -0.82 12.64 -8.65
N GLU A 54 -0.67 11.52 -7.95
CA GLU A 54 -1.81 10.67 -7.53
C GLU A 54 -2.80 11.45 -6.67
N GLY A 55 -2.33 12.31 -5.77
CA GLY A 55 -3.20 13.20 -4.98
C GLY A 55 -3.92 14.28 -5.81
N ILE A 56 -3.31 14.74 -6.91
CA ILE A 56 -3.93 15.69 -7.83
C ILE A 56 -5.05 15.01 -8.63
N VAL A 57 -4.76 13.85 -9.23
CA VAL A 57 -5.68 13.22 -10.20
C VAL A 57 -6.68 12.25 -9.57
N ASN A 58 -6.39 11.79 -8.36
CA ASN A 58 -7.27 10.97 -7.53
C ASN A 58 -7.50 11.63 -6.14
N PRO A 59 -7.99 12.89 -6.09
CA PRO A 59 -8.14 13.66 -4.84
C PRO A 59 -9.14 13.02 -3.87
N GLN A 60 -10.05 12.18 -4.39
CA GLN A 60 -10.97 11.41 -3.58
C GLN A 60 -10.28 10.32 -2.73
N TYR A 61 -9.04 9.92 -3.03
CA TYR A 61 -8.40 8.79 -2.36
C TYR A 61 -7.16 9.14 -1.56
N SER A 62 -6.41 10.17 -1.96
CA SER A 62 -5.15 10.55 -1.31
C SER A 62 -4.85 12.04 -1.48
N GLY A 63 -4.01 12.62 -0.64
CA GLY A 63 -3.59 14.01 -0.76
C GLY A 63 -2.86 14.53 0.47
N PHE A 64 -2.63 15.85 0.51
CA PHE A 64 -1.90 16.50 1.60
C PHE A 64 -2.63 16.50 2.94
N GLY A 65 -3.96 16.41 2.94
CA GLY A 65 -4.76 16.28 4.17
C GLY A 65 -4.81 14.86 4.73
N GLY A 66 -4.01 13.93 4.22
CA GLY A 66 -3.95 12.53 4.66
C GLY A 66 -2.58 12.07 5.11
N GLY A 67 -2.27 10.80 4.87
CA GLY A 67 -1.01 10.16 5.25
C GLY A 67 -0.64 8.96 4.38
N PHE A 68 0.50 8.34 4.68
CA PHE A 68 0.96 7.15 3.96
C PHE A 68 1.81 6.22 4.81
N LEU A 69 1.92 4.97 4.37
CA LEU A 69 2.95 4.02 4.83
C LEU A 69 3.81 3.60 3.64
N ALA A 70 5.13 3.57 3.82
CA ALA A 70 6.07 3.15 2.79
C ALA A 70 7.03 2.07 3.29
N THR A 71 7.29 1.10 2.43
CA THR A 71 8.32 0.08 2.60
C THR A 71 9.41 0.34 1.58
N ILE A 72 10.64 0.46 2.04
CA ILE A 72 11.79 0.92 1.27
C ILE A 72 12.88 -0.15 1.39
N PHE A 73 13.45 -0.52 0.25
CA PHE A 73 14.62 -1.40 0.20
C PHE A 73 15.68 -0.81 -0.71
N ASN A 74 16.85 -0.49 -0.15
CA ASN A 74 18.01 -0.04 -0.90
C ASN A 74 19.16 -1.04 -0.79
N GLY A 75 19.23 -1.98 -1.73
CA GLY A 75 20.28 -3.00 -1.74
C GLY A 75 21.70 -2.49 -1.92
N TYR A 76 21.89 -1.23 -2.34
CA TYR A 76 23.21 -0.59 -2.40
C TYR A 76 23.76 -0.26 -0.99
N CYS A 77 22.89 -0.04 0.00
CA CYS A 77 23.31 0.20 1.39
C CYS A 77 23.78 -1.07 2.10
N ALA A 78 23.35 -2.25 1.65
CA ALA A 78 23.79 -3.51 2.24
C ALA A 78 25.31 -3.72 2.11
N THR A 79 25.93 -3.20 1.04
CA THR A 79 27.38 -3.28 0.82
C THR A 79 28.15 -2.15 1.48
N TYR A 80 27.48 -1.15 2.04
CA TYR A 80 28.08 0.01 2.68
C TYR A 80 28.00 -0.10 4.21
N ASN A 81 29.13 -0.35 4.87
CA ASN A 81 29.26 -0.45 6.33
C ASN A 81 28.26 -1.42 7.01
N ASN A 82 27.82 -2.48 6.32
CA ASN A 82 26.78 -3.40 6.80
C ASN A 82 25.48 -2.70 7.25
N SER A 83 25.18 -1.54 6.66
CA SER A 83 23.96 -0.79 6.97
C SER A 83 22.73 -1.61 6.58
N ASP A 84 21.70 -1.56 7.41
CA ASP A 84 20.45 -2.25 7.09
C ASP A 84 19.77 -1.58 5.87
N PRO A 85 19.58 -2.31 4.76
CA PRO A 85 19.01 -1.76 3.53
C PRO A 85 17.48 -1.62 3.57
N ALA A 86 16.81 -2.14 4.60
CA ALA A 86 15.36 -2.24 4.65
C ALA A 86 14.79 -1.26 5.68
N LEU A 87 13.95 -0.34 5.22
CA LEU A 87 13.36 0.71 6.03
C LEU A 87 11.84 0.76 5.83
N VAL A 88 11.15 1.21 6.86
CA VAL A 88 9.73 1.58 6.82
C VAL A 88 9.58 3.04 7.23
N VAL A 89 8.68 3.75 6.56
CA VAL A 89 8.31 5.13 6.88
C VAL A 89 6.83 5.18 7.21
N ASN A 90 6.51 5.74 8.36
CA ASN A 90 5.16 5.85 8.87
C ASN A 90 4.74 7.31 8.93
N ALA A 91 4.04 7.77 7.89
CA ALA A 91 3.42 9.08 7.85
C ALA A 91 1.89 8.96 8.06
N ARG A 92 1.45 8.00 8.88
CA ARG A 92 0.04 7.78 9.24
C ARG A 92 -0.46 8.88 10.17
N GLU A 93 -1.67 9.31 9.92
CA GLU A 93 -2.36 10.32 10.70
C GLU A 93 -2.51 9.90 12.17
N ARG A 94 -2.33 10.87 13.06
CA ARG A 94 -2.32 10.68 14.51
C ARG A 94 -3.53 11.32 15.16
N ALA A 95 -4.09 10.66 16.17
CA ALA A 95 -5.10 11.25 17.03
C ALA A 95 -4.53 12.46 17.80
N PRO A 96 -5.28 13.57 17.94
CA PRO A 96 -4.90 14.70 18.79
C PRO A 96 -4.53 14.29 20.23
N SER A 97 -3.75 15.12 20.91
CA SER A 97 -3.35 14.91 22.31
C SER A 97 -4.52 14.98 23.30
N ASN A 98 -5.62 15.64 22.95
CA ASN A 98 -6.87 15.70 23.71
C ASN A 98 -7.98 14.85 23.08
N PHE A 99 -7.64 13.88 22.22
CA PHE A 99 -8.62 13.16 21.41
C PHE A 99 -9.67 12.42 22.25
N PHE A 100 -10.93 12.76 21.99
CA PHE A 100 -12.11 12.08 22.47
C PHE A 100 -12.92 11.55 21.27
N PRO A 101 -13.24 10.24 21.21
CA PRO A 101 -13.97 9.67 20.07
C PRO A 101 -15.41 10.18 20.04
N ASN A 102 -15.97 10.36 18.83
CA ASN A 102 -17.34 10.83 18.60
C ASN A 102 -17.66 12.23 19.17
N ALA A 103 -16.64 13.11 19.30
CA ALA A 103 -16.83 14.47 19.81
C ALA A 103 -17.53 15.44 18.83
N GLY A 104 -17.81 15.01 17.60
CA GLY A 104 -18.46 15.82 16.57
C GLY A 104 -18.27 15.23 15.16
N GLU A 105 -18.89 15.86 14.16
CA GLU A 105 -18.85 15.42 12.76
C GLU A 105 -17.41 15.27 12.21
N PHE A 106 -16.54 16.24 12.52
CA PHE A 106 -15.15 16.27 12.07
C PHE A 106 -14.15 15.74 13.11
N SER A 107 -14.65 15.06 14.16
CA SER A 107 -13.78 14.46 15.18
C SER A 107 -12.94 13.30 14.67
N GLU A 108 -13.28 12.76 13.48
CA GLU A 108 -12.54 11.67 12.83
C GLU A 108 -11.31 12.15 12.03
N ILE A 109 -11.09 13.46 11.90
CA ILE A 109 -9.89 14.01 11.24
C ILE A 109 -8.67 13.75 12.13
N GLY A 110 -7.68 13.04 11.60
CA GLY A 110 -6.36 12.89 12.23
C GLY A 110 -5.38 13.95 11.75
N VAL A 111 -4.32 14.20 12.53
CA VAL A 111 -3.25 15.13 12.14
C VAL A 111 -2.63 14.68 10.82
N PRO A 112 -2.69 15.48 9.73
CA PRO A 112 -2.19 15.08 8.42
C PRO A 112 -0.67 14.84 8.41
N GLY A 113 -0.25 13.73 7.81
CA GLY A 113 1.14 13.27 7.79
C GLY A 113 1.86 13.41 6.45
N THR A 114 1.14 13.55 5.33
CA THR A 114 1.71 13.49 3.97
C THR A 114 2.89 14.45 3.77
N LEU A 115 2.73 15.74 4.10
CA LEU A 115 3.77 16.74 3.84
C LEU A 115 5.05 16.47 4.67
N LYS A 116 4.92 16.16 5.97
CA LYS A 116 6.05 15.75 6.82
C LYS A 116 6.69 14.46 6.29
N GLY A 117 5.88 13.53 5.80
CA GLY A 117 6.33 12.28 5.21
C GLY A 117 7.17 12.51 3.97
N PHE A 118 6.76 13.41 3.07
CA PHE A 118 7.55 13.80 1.91
C PHE A 118 8.86 14.49 2.31
N ALA A 119 8.83 15.36 3.33
CA ALA A 119 10.05 15.94 3.90
C ALA A 119 11.01 14.84 4.41
N MET A 120 10.48 13.81 5.10
CA MET A 120 11.27 12.66 5.54
C MET A 120 11.83 11.87 4.35
N LEU A 121 11.04 11.58 3.32
CA LEU A 121 11.52 10.88 2.12
C LEU A 121 12.61 11.68 1.39
N TYR A 122 12.49 13.01 1.35
CA TYR A 122 13.50 13.88 0.74
C TYR A 122 14.79 13.90 1.55
N LEU A 123 14.72 14.12 2.87
CA LEU A 123 15.87 13.95 3.76
C LEU A 123 16.47 12.56 3.59
N MET A 124 15.60 11.55 3.42
CA MET A 124 16.01 10.19 3.21
C MET A 124 16.70 9.96 1.84
N SER A 125 16.41 10.78 0.86
CA SER A 125 17.14 10.79 -0.40
C SER A 125 18.55 11.37 -0.19
N GLN A 126 18.65 12.48 0.55
CA GLN A 126 19.90 13.20 0.77
C GLN A 126 20.96 12.39 1.54
N TRP A 127 20.59 11.77 2.67
CA TRP A 127 21.53 10.95 3.44
C TRP A 127 21.94 9.64 2.72
N MET A 128 21.09 9.04 1.87
CA MET A 128 21.40 7.78 1.16
C MET A 128 22.49 7.94 0.09
N ARG A 129 22.98 9.17 -0.15
CA ARG A 129 24.23 9.42 -0.90
C ARG A 129 25.42 8.63 -0.40
N VAL A 130 25.46 8.35 0.91
CA VAL A 130 26.53 7.54 1.50
C VAL A 130 26.52 6.10 0.99
N CYS A 131 25.37 5.60 0.52
CA CYS A 131 25.22 4.23 0.05
C CYS A 131 24.63 4.11 -1.38
N GLY A 132 25.18 4.90 -2.30
CA GLY A 132 25.00 4.67 -3.74
C GLY A 132 23.73 5.29 -4.36
N VAL A 133 23.01 6.14 -3.63
CA VAL A 133 21.89 6.92 -4.15
C VAL A 133 22.34 8.36 -4.37
N GLN A 134 22.50 8.79 -5.62
CA GLN A 134 22.78 10.20 -5.91
C GLN A 134 21.46 10.97 -5.87
N PRO A 135 21.25 11.93 -4.94
CA PRO A 135 20.14 12.88 -5.05
C PRO A 135 20.32 13.70 -6.32
N LYS A 136 19.23 13.92 -7.05
CA LYS A 136 19.25 14.58 -8.36
C LYS A 136 18.49 15.89 -8.37
N LEU A 137 17.51 16.04 -7.49
CA LEU A 137 16.57 17.14 -7.51
C LEU A 137 16.65 17.95 -6.23
N GLU A 138 16.58 19.27 -6.35
CA GLU A 138 16.28 20.13 -5.21
C GLU A 138 14.82 19.94 -4.81
N TRP A 139 14.48 20.23 -3.55
CA TRP A 139 13.12 20.09 -3.03
C TRP A 139 12.06 20.75 -3.93
N LYS A 140 12.36 21.97 -4.41
CA LYS A 140 11.46 22.73 -5.29
C LYS A 140 11.15 22.01 -6.61
N ASP A 141 12.13 21.30 -7.17
CA ASP A 141 12.03 20.67 -8.49
C ASP A 141 11.19 19.39 -8.48
N LEU A 142 10.89 18.85 -7.29
CA LEU A 142 9.98 17.72 -7.09
C LEU A 142 8.52 18.07 -7.42
N PHE A 143 8.17 19.36 -7.45
CA PHE A 143 6.80 19.81 -7.62
C PHE A 143 6.53 20.48 -8.97
N THR A 144 7.55 20.76 -9.78
CA THR A 144 7.43 21.52 -11.03
C THR A 144 6.34 21.01 -11.97
N GLU A 145 6.33 19.72 -12.30
CA GLU A 145 5.30 19.16 -13.19
C GLU A 145 3.95 18.95 -12.49
N ASN A 146 3.96 18.81 -11.16
CA ASN A 146 2.74 18.73 -10.36
C ASN A 146 2.00 20.08 -10.30
N ILE A 147 2.73 21.19 -10.15
CA ILE A 147 2.20 22.56 -10.19
C ILE A 147 1.52 22.78 -11.54
N LYS A 148 2.24 22.55 -12.64
CA LYS A 148 1.68 22.67 -13.99
C LYS A 148 0.44 21.80 -14.22
N LEU A 149 0.44 20.56 -13.71
CA LEU A 149 -0.72 19.66 -13.82
C LEU A 149 -1.94 20.22 -13.09
N ALA A 150 -1.76 20.81 -11.90
CA ALA A 150 -2.83 21.40 -11.13
C ALA A 150 -3.37 22.71 -11.76
N GLU A 151 -2.50 23.51 -12.40
CA GLU A 151 -2.86 24.75 -13.10
C GLU A 151 -3.57 24.49 -14.43
N THR A 152 -2.99 23.63 -15.27
CA THR A 152 -3.45 23.38 -16.65
C THR A 152 -4.54 22.31 -16.73
N GLY A 153 -4.70 21.56 -15.64
CA GLY A 153 -5.73 20.56 -15.44
C GLY A 153 -5.47 19.20 -16.06
N TRP A 154 -6.26 18.22 -15.62
CA TRP A 154 -6.21 16.83 -16.08
C TRP A 154 -7.59 16.33 -16.53
N ASN A 155 -7.60 15.23 -17.28
CA ASN A 155 -8.84 14.60 -17.72
C ASN A 155 -9.51 13.86 -16.56
N GLU A 156 -10.83 13.94 -16.47
CA GLU A 156 -11.62 13.20 -15.49
C GLU A 156 -11.33 11.69 -15.56
N THR A 157 -11.00 11.09 -14.41
CA THR A 157 -10.84 9.64 -14.30
C THR A 157 -12.20 8.97 -14.06
N PRO A 158 -12.44 7.75 -14.57
CA PRO A 158 -13.64 6.98 -14.25
C PRO A 158 -13.97 6.92 -12.75
N HIS A 159 -12.95 6.86 -11.90
CA HIS A 159 -13.11 6.82 -10.45
C HIS A 159 -13.47 8.18 -9.85
N PHE A 160 -12.90 9.26 -10.36
CA PHE A 160 -13.30 10.61 -9.98
C PHE A 160 -14.81 10.78 -10.26
N LYS A 161 -15.23 10.47 -11.49
CA LYS A 161 -16.63 10.57 -11.92
C LYS A 161 -17.57 9.74 -11.05
N LYS A 162 -17.20 8.48 -10.77
CA LYS A 162 -18.00 7.57 -9.94
C LYS A 162 -18.23 8.15 -8.53
N ASN A 163 -17.18 8.67 -7.91
CA ASN A 163 -17.25 9.14 -6.52
C ASN A 163 -17.72 10.60 -6.41
N TRP A 164 -17.80 11.35 -7.52
CA TRP A 164 -18.21 12.77 -7.51
C TRP A 164 -19.56 12.98 -6.82
N HIS A 165 -20.53 12.09 -7.05
CA HIS A 165 -21.84 12.17 -6.41
C HIS A 165 -21.81 12.00 -4.88
N GLU A 166 -20.81 11.28 -4.33
CA GLU A 166 -20.68 11.09 -2.88
C GLU A 166 -20.30 12.37 -2.15
N LEU A 167 -19.75 13.34 -2.88
CA LEU A 167 -19.37 14.65 -2.39
C LEU A 167 -20.59 15.53 -2.07
N GLY A 168 -21.71 15.30 -2.77
CA GLY A 168 -22.96 16.04 -2.56
C GLY A 168 -22.80 17.54 -2.78
N ASN A 169 -23.46 18.34 -1.93
CA ASN A 169 -23.39 19.81 -1.96
C ASN A 169 -22.23 20.36 -1.11
N ALA A 170 -21.27 19.52 -0.70
CA ALA A 170 -20.15 20.00 0.09
C ALA A 170 -19.34 21.03 -0.71
N PRO A 171 -18.96 22.17 -0.11
CA PRO A 171 -18.28 23.24 -0.83
C PRO A 171 -16.87 22.80 -1.21
N HIS A 172 -16.61 22.62 -2.50
CA HIS A 172 -15.29 22.34 -3.07
C HIS A 172 -14.91 23.39 -4.09
N PRO A 173 -14.75 24.66 -3.65
CA PRO A 173 -14.56 25.79 -4.54
C PRO A 173 -13.25 25.70 -5.35
N PHE A 174 -12.33 24.81 -4.96
CA PHE A 174 -11.04 24.67 -5.61
C PHE A 174 -11.04 23.71 -6.81
N ILE A 175 -12.03 22.82 -6.93
CA ILE A 175 -12.14 21.94 -8.11
C ILE A 175 -13.10 22.59 -9.09
N SER A 176 -12.58 23.04 -10.22
CA SER A 176 -13.40 23.52 -11.34
C SER A 176 -13.24 22.61 -12.54
N ILE A 177 -14.28 22.55 -13.38
CA ILE A 177 -14.22 21.87 -14.68
C ILE A 177 -14.26 22.96 -15.76
N ALA A 178 -13.15 23.10 -16.49
CA ALA A 178 -13.03 24.05 -17.60
C ALA A 178 -12.59 23.28 -18.85
N GLU A 179 -13.33 23.46 -19.95
CA GLU A 179 -13.03 22.83 -21.26
C GLU A 179 -12.84 21.29 -21.18
N GLY A 180 -13.57 20.62 -20.27
CA GLY A 180 -13.48 19.16 -20.08
C GLY A 180 -12.29 18.69 -19.24
N LYS A 181 -11.49 19.62 -18.70
CA LYS A 181 -10.42 19.35 -17.74
C LYS A 181 -10.81 19.78 -16.34
N ILE A 182 -10.33 19.02 -15.35
CA ILE A 182 -10.42 19.37 -13.95
C ILE A 182 -9.20 20.22 -13.59
N ILE A 183 -9.42 21.36 -12.95
CA ILE A 183 -8.37 22.31 -12.55
C ILE A 183 -8.41 22.49 -11.03
N ASN A 184 -7.23 22.67 -10.42
CA ASN A 184 -7.10 22.95 -8.99
C ASN A 184 -6.03 24.02 -8.73
N GLN A 185 -6.39 25.28 -8.99
CA GLN A 185 -5.48 26.42 -8.83
C GLN A 185 -5.04 26.62 -7.38
N ALA A 186 -5.92 26.35 -6.41
CA ALA A 186 -5.57 26.46 -4.99
C ALA A 186 -4.43 25.50 -4.62
N LEU A 187 -4.50 24.26 -5.12
CA LEU A 187 -3.44 23.28 -4.91
C LEU A 187 -2.16 23.64 -5.66
N ALA A 188 -2.25 24.20 -6.87
CA ALA A 188 -1.08 24.71 -7.59
C ALA A 188 -0.34 25.77 -6.77
N ASN A 189 -1.07 26.77 -6.27
CA ASN A 189 -0.51 27.85 -5.44
C ASN A 189 0.10 27.27 -4.14
N PHE A 190 -0.59 26.31 -3.51
CA PHE A 190 -0.06 25.60 -2.35
C PHE A 190 1.28 24.91 -2.67
N LEU A 191 1.32 24.15 -3.78
CA LEU A 191 2.52 23.44 -4.23
C LEU A 191 3.69 24.39 -4.54
N GLU A 192 3.42 25.54 -5.16
CA GLU A 192 4.43 26.55 -5.46
C GLU A 192 5.06 27.12 -4.17
N HIS A 193 4.24 27.46 -3.18
CA HIS A 193 4.74 27.99 -1.91
C HIS A 193 5.53 26.95 -1.12
N ILE A 194 5.06 25.68 -1.05
CA ILE A 194 5.86 24.63 -0.36
C ILE A 194 7.16 24.33 -1.11
N ALA A 195 7.20 24.50 -2.43
CA ALA A 195 8.40 24.30 -3.23
C ALA A 195 9.45 25.38 -2.93
N ILE A 196 9.02 26.64 -2.77
CA ILE A 196 9.90 27.79 -2.52
C ILE A 196 10.32 27.87 -1.04
N GLU A 197 9.36 27.86 -0.11
CA GLU A 197 9.65 28.09 1.31
C GLU A 197 10.02 26.82 2.10
N GLY A 198 9.66 25.66 1.57
CA GLY A 198 9.80 24.38 2.24
C GLY A 198 8.75 24.15 3.35
N PRO A 199 8.54 22.88 3.74
CA PRO A 199 7.42 22.47 4.59
C PRO A 199 7.48 23.02 6.02
N TYR A 200 8.68 23.26 6.55
CA TYR A 200 8.83 23.79 7.91
C TYR A 200 8.39 25.26 7.99
N SER A 201 8.85 26.10 7.06
CA SER A 201 8.57 27.54 7.09
C SER A 201 7.08 27.82 6.96
N CYS A 202 6.41 27.16 6.01
CA CYS A 202 5.02 27.45 5.69
C CYS A 202 4.00 26.72 6.58
N PHE A 203 4.32 25.52 7.11
CA PHE A 203 3.33 24.65 7.76
C PHE A 203 3.70 24.15 9.16
N TYR A 204 4.94 23.71 9.40
CA TYR A 204 5.36 23.14 10.70
C TYR A 204 6.05 24.15 11.63
N ARG A 205 5.60 25.41 11.61
CA ARG A 205 6.08 26.49 12.47
C ARG A 205 4.90 27.30 13.03
N PRO A 206 4.95 27.77 14.30
CA PRO A 206 4.00 28.76 14.79
C PRO A 206 3.94 29.98 13.86
N ASN A 207 2.74 30.39 13.45
CA ASN A 207 2.48 31.50 12.51
C ASN A 207 2.96 31.26 11.07
N GLY A 208 3.25 30.02 10.67
CA GLY A 208 3.41 29.70 9.25
C GLY A 208 2.13 30.04 8.48
N PHE A 209 2.26 30.49 7.24
CA PHE A 209 1.12 30.95 6.43
C PHE A 209 0.05 29.85 6.29
N PHE A 210 0.45 28.65 5.87
CA PHE A 210 -0.46 27.49 5.76
C PHE A 210 -0.85 26.91 7.11
N HIS A 211 0.03 26.99 8.11
CA HIS A 211 -0.32 26.60 9.48
C HIS A 211 -1.55 27.37 9.98
N SER A 212 -1.54 28.69 9.79
CA SER A 212 -2.60 29.59 10.27
C SER A 212 -3.93 29.33 9.54
N ILE A 213 -3.88 29.09 8.22
CA ILE A 213 -5.05 28.74 7.42
C ILE A 213 -5.67 27.42 7.92
N VAL A 214 -4.86 26.36 7.99
CA VAL A 214 -5.34 25.04 8.43
C VAL A 214 -5.88 25.06 9.85
N MET A 215 -5.21 25.77 10.77
CA MET A 215 -5.72 25.90 12.13
C MET A 215 -7.05 26.65 12.19
N SER A 216 -7.22 27.73 11.41
CA SER A 216 -8.49 28.46 11.33
C SER A 216 -9.63 27.58 10.80
N GLU A 217 -9.36 26.80 9.75
CA GLU A 217 -10.33 25.86 9.16
C GLU A 217 -10.73 24.77 10.15
N LEU A 218 -9.76 24.11 10.79
CA LEU A 218 -10.01 23.06 11.77
C LEU A 218 -10.77 23.58 12.99
N LEU A 219 -10.47 24.79 13.48
CA LEU A 219 -11.20 25.43 14.57
C LEU A 219 -12.65 25.75 14.19
N SER A 220 -12.89 26.22 12.96
CA SER A 220 -14.24 26.57 12.48
C SER A 220 -15.22 25.39 12.47
N VAL A 221 -14.70 24.16 12.40
CA VAL A 221 -15.49 22.92 12.40
C VAL A 221 -15.43 22.17 13.73
N ASN A 222 -14.94 22.82 14.79
CA ASN A 222 -14.74 22.23 16.12
C ASN A 222 -13.89 20.95 16.09
N SER A 223 -12.85 20.90 15.23
CA SER A 223 -11.87 19.83 15.27
C SER A 223 -11.09 19.87 16.59
N GLN A 224 -10.68 18.69 17.06
CA GLN A 224 -9.88 18.54 18.27
C GLN A 224 -8.38 18.79 18.03
N ILE A 225 -7.93 18.84 16.77
CA ILE A 225 -6.52 19.08 16.42
C ILE A 225 -6.12 20.48 16.91
N SER A 226 -5.11 20.52 17.77
CA SER A 226 -4.46 21.76 18.21
C SER A 226 -3.23 22.09 17.37
N SER A 227 -2.77 23.34 17.46
CA SER A 227 -1.51 23.76 16.83
C SER A 227 -0.33 22.91 17.32
N ASN A 228 -0.30 22.56 18.61
CA ASN A 228 0.73 21.71 19.19
C ASN A 228 0.71 20.30 18.57
N ASP A 229 -0.45 19.74 18.25
CA ASP A 229 -0.53 18.42 17.62
C ASP A 229 0.12 18.42 16.22
N ILE A 230 -0.05 19.49 15.43
CA ILE A 230 0.60 19.66 14.12
C ILE A 230 2.12 19.86 14.28
N LEU A 231 2.53 20.74 15.20
CA LEU A 231 3.94 21.09 15.41
C LEU A 231 4.76 19.93 15.98
N ALA A 232 4.15 19.13 16.86
CA ALA A 232 4.77 17.95 17.46
C ALA A 232 4.69 16.70 16.57
N TYR A 233 4.00 16.77 15.43
CA TYR A 233 3.87 15.63 14.52
C TYR A 233 5.24 15.26 13.92
N ASP A 234 5.62 14.00 14.13
CA ASP A 234 6.83 13.38 13.61
C ASP A 234 6.49 12.15 12.75
N VAL A 235 7.43 11.81 11.87
CA VAL A 235 7.32 10.66 10.94
C VAL A 235 8.36 9.63 11.32
N PRO A 236 7.97 8.53 11.99
CA PRO A 236 8.89 7.47 12.30
C PRO A 236 9.46 6.83 11.03
N ALA A 237 10.79 6.82 10.91
CA ALA A 237 11.54 6.02 9.95
C ALA A 237 12.37 4.99 10.72
N ARG A 238 12.18 3.70 10.44
CA ARG A 238 12.77 2.60 11.22
C ARG A 238 13.24 1.49 10.30
N TYR A 239 14.14 0.64 10.80
CA TYR A 239 14.47 -0.60 10.11
C TYR A 239 13.25 -1.53 10.06
N ALA A 240 13.07 -2.20 8.93
CA ALA A 240 11.95 -3.09 8.71
C ALA A 240 12.20 -4.46 9.34
N ASP A 241 11.15 -5.06 9.89
CA ASP A 241 11.19 -6.46 10.33
C ASP A 241 11.41 -7.40 9.14
N LYS A 242 12.48 -8.18 9.21
CA LYS A 242 12.88 -9.11 8.16
C LYS A 242 12.40 -10.51 8.48
N ASN A 243 11.71 -11.12 7.52
CA ASN A 243 11.31 -12.51 7.58
C ASN A 243 11.76 -13.24 6.32
N LEU A 244 11.73 -14.57 6.29
CA LEU A 244 12.03 -15.35 5.09
C LEU A 244 10.76 -15.88 4.44
N CYS A 245 10.72 -15.93 3.10
CA CYS A 245 9.70 -16.67 2.36
C CYS A 245 10.27 -17.11 1.00
N PHE A 246 10.19 -18.40 0.70
CA PHE A 246 10.78 -19.05 -0.48
C PHE A 246 12.27 -18.75 -0.66
N ASN A 247 13.05 -18.73 0.43
CA ASN A 247 14.47 -18.31 0.47
C ASN A 247 14.76 -16.85 0.09
N TYR A 248 13.73 -16.01 -0.08
CA TYR A 248 13.85 -14.56 -0.19
C TYR A 248 13.60 -13.92 1.16
N THR A 249 14.20 -12.75 1.39
CA THR A 249 13.82 -11.94 2.54
C THR A 249 12.60 -11.12 2.17
N ILE A 250 11.58 -11.15 3.02
CA ILE A 250 10.35 -10.37 2.90
C ILE A 250 10.32 -9.30 4.00
N ILE A 251 10.04 -8.07 3.57
CA ILE A 251 9.78 -6.92 4.43
C ILE A 251 8.45 -6.31 4.02
N GLY A 252 7.79 -5.62 4.95
CA GLY A 252 6.50 -5.01 4.68
C GLY A 252 6.21 -3.87 5.63
N SER A 253 5.06 -3.21 5.42
CA SER A 253 4.57 -2.19 6.32
C SER A 253 4.48 -2.71 7.75
N ASP A 254 5.23 -2.09 8.65
CA ASP A 254 5.14 -2.29 10.10
C ASP A 254 3.91 -1.56 10.66
N LEU A 255 3.64 -1.71 11.96
CA LEU A 255 2.54 -1.06 12.66
C LEU A 255 2.52 0.46 12.40
N PRO A 256 1.35 1.01 12.10
CA PRO A 256 0.02 0.39 12.18
C PRO A 256 -0.41 -0.38 10.92
N GLY A 257 0.48 -0.67 9.97
CA GLY A 257 0.19 -1.50 8.79
C GLY A 257 -0.08 -2.97 9.11
N SER A 258 -0.47 -3.73 8.08
CA SER A 258 -0.87 -5.15 8.16
C SER A 258 0.13 -6.12 7.50
N GLY A 259 1.37 -5.69 7.23
CA GLY A 259 2.37 -6.51 6.53
C GLY A 259 2.64 -7.86 7.20
N ALA A 260 2.57 -7.93 8.53
CA ALA A 260 2.66 -9.16 9.32
C ALA A 260 1.66 -10.25 8.89
N THR A 261 0.43 -9.86 8.48
CA THR A 261 -0.55 -10.83 7.97
C THR A 261 -0.10 -11.47 6.67
N PHE A 262 0.54 -10.71 5.78
CA PHE A 262 1.07 -11.24 4.53
C PHE A 262 2.24 -12.18 4.78
N VAL A 263 3.12 -11.85 5.74
CA VAL A 263 4.22 -12.75 6.15
C VAL A 263 3.67 -14.10 6.62
N LEU A 264 2.64 -14.10 7.49
CA LEU A 264 1.96 -15.33 7.91
C LEU A 264 1.43 -16.13 6.71
N GLY A 265 0.71 -15.47 5.79
CA GLY A 265 0.19 -16.12 4.60
C GLY A 265 1.28 -16.73 3.73
N CYS A 266 2.38 -16.01 3.53
CA CYS A 266 3.55 -16.46 2.77
C CYS A 266 4.16 -17.72 3.39
N LYS A 267 4.35 -17.74 4.71
CA LYS A 267 4.88 -18.88 5.46
C LYS A 267 4.00 -20.13 5.36
N ILE A 268 2.67 -19.96 5.46
CA ILE A 268 1.73 -21.08 5.33
C ILE A 268 1.78 -21.67 3.92
N VAL A 269 1.86 -20.83 2.89
CA VAL A 269 1.98 -21.27 1.49
C VAL A 269 3.32 -21.94 1.22
N GLU A 270 4.41 -21.41 1.75
CA GLU A 270 5.75 -22.01 1.68
C GLU A 270 5.76 -23.42 2.27
N ALA A 271 5.18 -23.60 3.46
CA ALA A 271 5.12 -24.90 4.14
C ALA A 271 4.30 -25.96 3.36
N ALA A 272 3.25 -25.54 2.64
CA ALA A 272 2.42 -26.45 1.84
C ALA A 272 2.88 -26.60 0.39
N TYR A 273 3.92 -25.90 -0.06
CA TYR A 273 4.18 -25.67 -1.49
C TYR A 273 4.35 -26.97 -2.30
N GLY A 274 4.97 -28.00 -1.72
CA GLY A 274 5.10 -29.31 -2.36
C GLY A 274 3.74 -29.95 -2.64
N THR A 275 2.87 -30.03 -1.62
CA THR A 275 1.52 -30.58 -1.73
C THR A 275 0.63 -29.76 -2.67
N LEU A 276 0.74 -28.42 -2.65
CA LEU A 276 -0.08 -27.56 -3.52
C LEU A 276 0.08 -27.90 -5.02
N LYS A 277 1.25 -28.42 -5.42
CA LYS A 277 1.51 -28.83 -6.82
C LYS A 277 0.71 -30.06 -7.25
N THR A 278 0.31 -30.92 -6.32
CA THR A 278 -0.45 -32.14 -6.60
C THR A 278 -1.96 -31.89 -6.60
N LEU A 279 -2.40 -30.74 -6.06
CA LEU A 279 -3.81 -30.39 -5.95
C LEU A 279 -4.39 -29.86 -7.27
N THR A 280 -5.71 -29.95 -7.40
CA THR A 280 -6.47 -29.24 -8.44
C THR A 280 -6.44 -27.73 -8.22
N ARG A 281 -6.81 -26.94 -9.24
CA ARG A 281 -6.87 -25.47 -9.13
C ARG A 281 -7.89 -25.03 -8.09
N GLU A 282 -9.02 -25.72 -8.01
CA GLU A 282 -10.10 -25.47 -7.06
C GLU A 282 -9.65 -25.72 -5.62
N GLU A 283 -8.92 -26.81 -5.37
CA GLU A 283 -8.34 -27.11 -4.06
C GLU A 283 -7.26 -26.11 -3.66
N ARG A 284 -6.39 -25.70 -4.59
CA ARG A 284 -5.44 -24.61 -4.32
C ARG A 284 -6.14 -23.30 -3.99
N THR A 285 -7.23 -22.99 -4.68
CA THR A 285 -8.02 -21.78 -4.42
C THR A 285 -8.71 -21.85 -3.06
N LEU A 286 -9.21 -23.02 -2.68
CA LEU A 286 -9.78 -23.26 -1.35
C LEU A 286 -8.72 -23.13 -0.26
N PHE A 287 -7.52 -23.72 -0.46
CA PHE A 287 -6.37 -23.53 0.43
C PHE A 287 -6.06 -22.05 0.63
N MET A 288 -5.86 -21.31 -0.46
CA MET A 288 -5.60 -19.88 -0.44
C MET A 288 -6.68 -19.12 0.33
N TYR A 289 -7.96 -19.46 0.11
CA TYR A 289 -9.07 -18.85 0.83
C TYR A 289 -8.98 -19.11 2.35
N HIS A 290 -8.66 -20.33 2.78
CA HIS A 290 -8.42 -20.62 4.19
C HIS A 290 -7.23 -19.85 4.75
N VAL A 291 -6.14 -19.68 3.99
CA VAL A 291 -5.02 -18.83 4.41
C VAL A 291 -5.47 -17.39 4.63
N LEU A 292 -6.29 -16.84 3.72
CA LEU A 292 -6.90 -15.52 3.90
C LEU A 292 -7.74 -15.44 5.19
N ARG A 293 -8.44 -16.51 5.59
CA ARG A 293 -9.17 -16.54 6.87
C ARG A 293 -8.24 -16.37 8.06
N TYR A 294 -7.05 -16.97 8.04
CA TYR A 294 -6.03 -16.73 9.07
C TYR A 294 -5.55 -15.28 9.04
N MET A 295 -5.20 -14.77 7.86
CA MET A 295 -4.70 -13.39 7.69
C MET A 295 -5.70 -12.34 8.20
N TYR A 296 -6.97 -12.42 7.77
CA TYR A 296 -8.04 -11.51 8.20
C TYR A 296 -8.46 -11.70 9.66
N SER A 297 -8.18 -12.86 10.26
CA SER A 297 -8.42 -13.08 11.69
C SER A 297 -7.27 -12.54 12.55
N LEU A 298 -6.04 -12.48 12.03
CA LEU A 298 -4.90 -11.90 12.75
C LEU A 298 -4.94 -10.37 12.77
N LYS A 299 -5.35 -9.74 11.65
CA LYS A 299 -5.33 -8.28 11.45
C LYS A 299 -5.79 -7.46 12.66
N PRO A 300 -6.97 -7.69 13.27
CA PRO A 300 -7.47 -6.76 14.28
C PRO A 300 -6.74 -6.90 15.64
N HIS A 301 -5.82 -7.87 15.76
CA HIS A 301 -5.03 -8.08 16.96
C HIS A 301 -3.57 -7.64 16.81
N LEU A 302 -3.15 -7.09 15.66
CA LEU A 302 -1.74 -6.72 15.42
C LEU A 302 -1.21 -5.68 16.42
N LYS A 303 -2.07 -4.78 16.92
CA LYS A 303 -1.71 -3.82 17.96
C LYS A 303 -1.72 -4.41 19.39
N SER A 304 -2.10 -5.68 19.57
CA SER A 304 -2.04 -6.34 20.88
C SER A 304 -0.58 -6.65 21.22
N PRO A 305 -0.07 -6.22 22.39
CA PRO A 305 1.28 -6.56 22.84
C PRO A 305 1.52 -8.07 22.89
N ASN A 306 0.49 -8.85 23.26
CA ASN A 306 0.56 -10.31 23.29
C ASN A 306 0.77 -10.91 21.91
N VAL A 307 0.20 -10.31 20.87
CA VAL A 307 0.40 -10.75 19.49
C VAL A 307 1.75 -10.32 18.97
N GLN A 308 2.17 -9.06 19.18
CA GLN A 308 3.47 -8.56 18.73
C GLN A 308 4.62 -9.41 19.25
N ASN A 309 4.62 -9.71 20.56
CA ASN A 309 5.64 -10.54 21.20
C ASN A 309 5.62 -12.01 20.72
N LYS A 310 4.55 -12.43 20.02
CA LYS A 310 4.33 -13.81 19.58
C LYS A 310 4.26 -13.98 18.08
N LEU A 311 4.49 -12.93 17.28
CA LEU A 311 4.48 -13.02 15.81
C LEU A 311 5.45 -14.09 15.28
N GLN A 312 6.67 -14.14 15.83
CA GLN A 312 7.66 -15.15 15.42
C GLN A 312 7.21 -16.58 15.77
N GLN A 313 6.55 -16.78 16.91
CA GLN A 313 5.94 -18.07 17.26
C GLN A 313 4.82 -18.44 16.28
N ILE A 314 3.93 -17.49 15.98
CA ILE A 314 2.84 -17.66 15.00
C ILE A 314 3.40 -18.05 13.62
N TYR A 315 4.47 -17.40 13.16
CA TYR A 315 5.13 -17.73 11.89
C TYR A 315 5.80 -19.10 11.93
N GLY A 316 6.42 -19.47 13.05
CA GLY A 316 7.03 -20.79 13.25
C GLY A 316 6.02 -21.94 13.19
N ASP A 317 4.75 -21.67 13.52
CA ASP A 317 3.65 -22.63 13.47
C ASP A 317 3.00 -22.79 12.07
N ALA A 318 3.52 -22.14 11.04
CA ALA A 318 2.95 -22.14 9.71
C ALA A 318 2.75 -23.55 9.12
N THR A 319 3.64 -24.50 9.40
CA THR A 319 3.50 -25.91 8.98
C THR A 319 2.29 -26.59 9.62
N ASN A 320 2.06 -26.36 10.92
CA ASN A 320 0.90 -26.89 11.63
C ASN A 320 -0.39 -26.29 11.08
N ILE A 321 -0.39 -24.99 10.79
CA ILE A 321 -1.51 -24.29 10.17
C ILE A 321 -1.79 -24.84 8.76
N ALA A 322 -0.76 -25.02 7.93
CA ALA A 322 -0.86 -25.58 6.59
C ALA A 322 -1.50 -26.97 6.59
N ASN A 323 -1.01 -27.87 7.45
CA ASN A 323 -1.55 -29.23 7.58
C ASN A 323 -3.00 -29.20 8.07
N HIS A 324 -3.33 -28.33 9.02
CA HIS A 324 -4.71 -28.14 9.47
C HIS A 324 -5.64 -27.71 8.33
N ILE A 325 -5.19 -26.78 7.47
CA ILE A 325 -5.98 -26.34 6.32
C ILE A 325 -6.20 -27.50 5.34
N LEU A 326 -5.13 -28.23 4.98
CA LEU A 326 -5.22 -29.36 4.03
C LEU A 326 -6.19 -30.44 4.52
N ASN A 327 -6.17 -30.76 5.81
CA ASN A 327 -7.06 -31.74 6.43
C ASN A 327 -8.51 -31.22 6.60
N SER A 328 -8.75 -29.92 6.42
CA SER A 328 -10.07 -29.31 6.61
C SER A 328 -10.96 -29.30 5.38
N PHE A 329 -10.47 -29.75 4.21
CA PHE A 329 -11.22 -29.69 2.94
C PHE A 329 -12.53 -30.49 2.95
N GLU A 330 -12.64 -31.51 3.79
CA GLU A 330 -13.86 -32.32 3.95
C GLU A 330 -14.58 -32.05 5.28
N SER A 331 -14.01 -31.18 6.11
CA SER A 331 -14.57 -30.84 7.42
C SER A 331 -15.71 -29.84 7.32
N ALA A 332 -16.61 -29.87 8.30
CA ALA A 332 -17.68 -28.89 8.42
C ALA A 332 -17.12 -27.46 8.59
N TRP A 333 -17.72 -26.50 7.89
CA TRP A 333 -17.20 -25.13 7.88
C TRP A 333 -17.65 -24.30 9.08
N ASN A 334 -16.70 -24.01 9.98
CA ASN A 334 -16.90 -23.04 11.06
C ASN A 334 -16.85 -21.59 10.51
N PRO A 335 -17.93 -20.77 10.60
CA PRO A 335 -17.96 -19.40 10.08
C PRO A 335 -17.34 -18.35 11.00
N LYS A 336 -16.85 -18.72 12.19
CA LYS A 336 -16.27 -17.76 13.14
C LYS A 336 -14.84 -17.40 12.72
N ARG A 337 -14.37 -16.24 13.19
CA ARG A 337 -12.94 -15.87 13.07
C ARG A 337 -12.06 -16.92 13.71
N ILE A 338 -10.88 -17.10 13.13
CA ILE A 338 -9.88 -18.02 13.65
C ILE A 338 -9.22 -17.40 14.87
N LYS A 339 -9.23 -18.14 15.98
CA LYS A 339 -8.57 -17.74 17.22
C LYS A 339 -7.29 -18.53 17.51
N LYS A 340 -7.12 -19.68 16.87
CA LYS A 340 -5.97 -20.56 17.08
C LYS A 340 -5.02 -20.50 15.87
N PHE A 341 -3.80 -20.05 16.11
CA PHE A 341 -2.72 -19.91 15.14
C PHE A 341 -1.63 -20.91 15.50
N GLY A 342 -1.83 -22.18 15.09
CA GLY A 342 -0.99 -23.29 15.54
C GLY A 342 -1.12 -23.53 17.05
N SER A 343 -0.02 -23.38 17.79
CA SER A 343 0.01 -23.50 19.25
C SER A 343 -0.53 -22.26 19.97
N PHE A 344 -0.56 -21.10 19.30
CA PHE A 344 -0.95 -19.83 19.90
C PHE A 344 -2.47 -19.60 19.83
N VAL A 345 -3.07 -19.09 20.90
CA VAL A 345 -4.51 -18.79 20.98
C VAL A 345 -4.72 -17.33 21.33
N ILE A 346 -5.53 -16.65 20.53
CA ILE A 346 -5.99 -15.28 20.75
C ILE A 346 -7.32 -15.32 21.52
N HIS A 347 -7.33 -14.72 22.70
CA HIS A 347 -8.50 -14.70 23.57
C HIS A 347 -9.40 -13.48 23.34
N GLU A 348 -8.80 -12.35 22.97
CA GLU A 348 -9.47 -11.08 22.71
C GLU A 348 -10.65 -11.22 21.74
N ASN A 349 -11.71 -10.47 22.01
CA ASN A 349 -12.83 -10.30 21.09
C ASN A 349 -12.73 -8.91 20.50
N VAL A 350 -12.69 -8.84 19.17
CA VAL A 350 -12.49 -7.58 18.45
C VAL A 350 -13.60 -7.39 17.43
N ARG A 351 -14.18 -6.20 17.43
CA ARG A 351 -15.08 -5.75 16.39
C ARG A 351 -14.30 -4.82 15.47
N HIS A 352 -13.89 -5.37 14.33
CA HIS A 352 -13.14 -4.65 13.31
C HIS A 352 -14.07 -3.75 12.48
N LYS A 353 -13.78 -2.45 12.40
CA LYS A 353 -14.47 -1.50 11.51
C LYS A 353 -13.85 -1.51 10.12
N ARG A 354 -14.69 -1.29 9.10
CA ARG A 354 -14.27 -1.40 7.71
C ARG A 354 -13.46 -0.17 7.27
N GLU A 355 -12.34 -0.41 6.60
CA GLU A 355 -11.52 0.61 5.97
C GLU A 355 -11.85 0.75 4.48
N HIS A 356 -11.61 1.94 3.92
CA HIS A 356 -11.95 2.30 2.53
C HIS A 356 -10.78 2.99 1.83
N GLY A 357 -10.99 3.44 0.57
CA GLY A 357 -10.24 4.44 -0.23
C GLY A 357 -8.71 4.57 -0.05
N THR A 358 -7.95 4.50 -1.14
CA THR A 358 -6.48 4.53 -1.06
C THR A 358 -5.89 4.75 -2.46
N THR A 359 -4.61 5.11 -2.56
CA THR A 359 -3.78 4.92 -3.76
C THR A 359 -2.53 4.13 -3.38
N ASN A 360 -1.93 3.42 -4.34
CA ASN A 360 -0.69 2.69 -4.11
C ASN A 360 0.24 2.82 -5.30
N ILE A 361 1.53 3.01 -5.03
CA ILE A 361 2.57 3.08 -6.06
C ILE A 361 3.67 2.04 -5.78
N VAL A 362 4.27 1.55 -6.87
CA VAL A 362 5.47 0.71 -6.84
C VAL A 362 6.52 1.35 -7.74
N ILE A 363 7.69 1.62 -7.18
CA ILE A 363 8.83 2.15 -7.91
C ILE A 363 10.03 1.24 -7.63
N ARG A 364 10.72 0.85 -8.70
CA ARG A 364 11.97 0.09 -8.68
C ARG A 364 12.97 0.79 -9.59
N ARG A 365 14.19 1.00 -9.10
CA ARG A 365 15.34 1.40 -9.90
C ARG A 365 16.56 0.58 -9.47
N GLY A 366 16.94 -0.38 -10.30
CA GLY A 366 18.01 -1.33 -9.99
C GLY A 366 17.81 -2.06 -8.64
N LYS A 367 18.73 -1.85 -7.68
CA LYS A 367 18.65 -2.45 -6.33
C LYS A 367 17.82 -1.64 -5.33
N PHE A 368 17.25 -0.52 -5.75
CA PHE A 368 16.49 0.37 -4.90
C PHE A 368 15.01 0.32 -5.26
N GLY A 369 14.14 0.02 -4.30
CA GLY A 369 12.71 -0.01 -4.49
C GLY A 369 11.94 0.59 -3.32
N ILE A 370 10.79 1.17 -3.64
CA ILE A 370 9.79 1.64 -2.68
C ILE A 370 8.40 1.15 -3.10
N THR A 371 7.63 0.69 -2.13
CA THR A 371 6.20 0.44 -2.27
C THR A 371 5.50 1.30 -1.24
N MET A 372 4.55 2.13 -1.68
CA MET A 372 3.94 3.14 -0.83
C MET A 372 2.44 3.19 -1.07
N THR A 373 1.70 3.27 0.04
CA THR A 373 0.24 3.33 0.05
C THR A 373 -0.18 4.61 0.76
N SER A 374 -0.91 5.47 0.06
CA SER A 374 -1.33 6.80 0.52
C SER A 374 -2.85 6.90 0.61
N THR A 375 -3.37 7.65 1.58
CA THR A 375 -4.82 7.71 1.79
C THR A 375 -5.30 8.98 2.51
N ILE A 376 -6.58 9.32 2.32
CA ILE A 376 -7.40 10.19 3.19
C ILE A 376 -8.55 9.41 3.86
N ASN A 377 -8.44 8.08 3.90
CA ASN A 377 -9.43 7.07 4.26
C ASN A 377 -10.61 6.93 3.28
N ASN A 378 -11.80 7.42 3.62
CA ASN A 378 -12.97 7.28 2.75
C ASN A 378 -12.80 8.10 1.46
N ALA A 379 -13.65 7.84 0.45
CA ALA A 379 -13.72 8.72 -0.70
C ALA A 379 -14.00 10.16 -0.22
N TRP A 380 -13.12 11.09 -0.59
CA TRP A 380 -13.13 12.51 -0.16
C TRP A 380 -12.87 12.74 1.35
N GLY A 381 -12.41 11.71 2.07
CA GLY A 381 -12.07 11.76 3.49
C GLY A 381 -13.24 12.18 4.38
N SER A 382 -13.04 13.25 5.12
CA SER A 382 -14.08 13.89 5.95
C SER A 382 -15.09 14.72 5.15
N LYS A 383 -14.86 14.89 3.84
CA LYS A 383 -15.54 15.85 2.95
C LYS A 383 -15.30 17.32 3.34
N LEU A 384 -14.47 17.60 4.34
CA LEU A 384 -13.97 18.95 4.58
C LEU A 384 -12.86 19.26 3.58
N ALA A 385 -13.04 20.35 2.85
CA ALA A 385 -12.09 20.88 1.90
C ALA A 385 -11.30 22.03 2.53
N SER A 386 -9.98 22.00 2.38
CA SER A 386 -9.15 23.17 2.68
C SER A 386 -9.18 24.15 1.51
N SER A 387 -9.11 25.45 1.81
CA SER A 387 -8.88 26.51 0.83
C SER A 387 -7.52 26.38 0.12
N LEU A 388 -6.65 25.49 0.61
CA LEU A 388 -5.37 25.13 0.01
C LEU A 388 -5.48 24.06 -1.09
N GLY A 389 -6.69 23.62 -1.45
CA GLY A 389 -6.91 22.75 -2.60
C GLY A 389 -6.83 21.25 -2.33
N PHE A 390 -6.96 20.82 -1.07
CA PHE A 390 -6.99 19.39 -0.71
C PHE A 390 -8.08 19.07 0.30
N PHE A 391 -8.42 17.78 0.40
CA PHE A 391 -9.39 17.25 1.36
C PHE A 391 -8.72 16.77 2.65
N TYR A 392 -9.37 17.03 3.78
CA TYR A 392 -8.97 16.47 5.08
C TYR A 392 -9.44 15.02 5.20
N ASN A 393 -8.57 14.16 5.74
CA ASN A 393 -8.87 12.76 6.03
C ASN A 393 -10.01 12.58 7.06
N ASN A 394 -10.58 11.39 7.12
CA ASN A 394 -11.33 10.90 8.30
C ASN A 394 -10.68 9.64 8.86
N GLN A 395 -9.37 9.71 9.07
CA GLN A 395 -8.55 8.54 9.33
C GLN A 395 -8.82 7.91 10.71
N LEU A 396 -9.24 8.69 11.71
CA LEU A 396 -9.49 8.17 13.06
C LEU A 396 -10.73 7.28 13.15
N LYS A 397 -11.54 7.23 12.08
CA LYS A 397 -12.64 6.27 11.92
C LYS A 397 -12.19 4.80 11.96
N ASP A 398 -10.92 4.57 11.62
CA ASP A 398 -10.31 3.23 11.60
C ASP A 398 -10.02 2.70 13.03
N PHE A 399 -10.20 3.50 14.08
CA PHE A 399 -10.20 2.97 15.46
C PHE A 399 -11.41 2.08 15.71
N ASP A 400 -11.18 0.96 16.38
CA ASP A 400 -12.22 0.02 16.79
C ASP A 400 -12.87 0.47 18.11
N ASP A 401 -13.58 -0.44 18.77
CA ASP A 401 -14.28 -0.16 20.02
C ASP A 401 -13.28 0.02 21.19
N VAL A 402 -13.67 0.82 22.21
CA VAL A 402 -12.90 0.99 23.45
C VAL A 402 -12.65 -0.36 24.12
N GLY A 403 -11.44 -0.58 24.61
CA GLY A 403 -10.97 -1.86 25.17
C GLY A 403 -10.44 -2.85 24.14
N SER A 404 -10.50 -2.54 22.83
CA SER A 404 -9.83 -3.34 21.79
C SER A 404 -8.34 -2.98 21.65
N PRO A 405 -7.51 -3.84 21.04
CA PRO A 405 -6.11 -3.50 20.74
C PRO A 405 -5.94 -2.25 19.85
N ASN A 406 -6.97 -1.92 19.08
CA ASN A 406 -7.02 -0.76 18.20
C ASN A 406 -8.04 0.28 18.70
N GLU A 407 -8.19 0.41 20.01
CA GLU A 407 -9.05 1.43 20.60
C GLU A 407 -8.53 2.85 20.35
N PRO A 408 -9.44 3.86 20.33
CA PRO A 408 -9.06 5.25 20.23
C PRO A 408 -8.29 5.70 21.46
N ARG A 409 -7.06 6.20 21.27
CA ARG A 409 -6.25 6.83 22.33
C ARG A 409 -5.61 8.13 21.83
N PRO A 410 -5.42 9.14 22.70
CA PRO A 410 -4.64 10.32 22.35
C PRO A 410 -3.25 9.97 21.81
N ASN A 411 -2.76 10.75 20.85
CA ASN A 411 -1.46 10.57 20.20
C ASN A 411 -1.25 9.22 19.50
N SER A 412 -2.26 8.36 19.40
CA SER A 412 -2.14 7.05 18.77
C SER A 412 -2.53 7.09 17.29
N THR A 413 -2.09 6.09 16.53
CA THR A 413 -2.46 5.90 15.13
C THR A 413 -3.39 4.70 15.00
N PRO A 414 -4.47 4.78 14.20
CA PRO A 414 -5.36 3.64 13.98
C PRO A 414 -4.71 2.57 13.09
N GLN A 415 -5.06 1.30 13.33
CA GLN A 415 -4.64 0.16 12.50
C GLN A 415 -5.00 0.40 11.03
N SER A 416 -4.18 -0.13 10.12
CA SER A 416 -4.34 -0.02 8.68
C SER A 416 -4.21 -1.39 8.02
N SER A 417 -5.00 -1.62 6.98
CA SER A 417 -4.92 -2.79 6.06
C SER A 417 -3.73 -2.72 5.11
N THR A 418 -3.09 -1.55 5.01
CA THR A 418 -1.93 -1.33 4.16
C THR A 418 -0.88 -2.40 4.37
N SER A 419 -0.53 -3.07 3.29
CA SER A 419 0.46 -4.15 3.26
C SER A 419 1.37 -3.91 2.05
N ALA A 420 2.17 -2.85 2.09
CA ALA A 420 3.18 -2.57 1.08
C ALA A 420 4.37 -3.52 1.31
N MET A 421 4.54 -4.51 0.44
CA MET A 421 5.51 -5.59 0.62
C MET A 421 6.65 -5.50 -0.39
N ILE A 422 7.87 -5.83 0.05
CA ILE A 422 9.03 -6.04 -0.81
C ILE A 422 9.67 -7.37 -0.45
N LEU A 423 9.87 -8.24 -1.44
CA LEU A 423 10.75 -9.40 -1.34
C LEU A 423 12.06 -9.08 -2.04
N TYR A 424 13.18 -9.46 -1.44
CA TYR A 424 14.51 -9.30 -2.03
C TYR A 424 15.36 -10.56 -1.87
N SER A 425 16.28 -10.75 -2.82
CA SER A 425 17.17 -11.91 -2.90
C SER A 425 18.42 -11.74 -2.04
N LYS A 426 19.15 -12.84 -1.82
CA LYS A 426 20.47 -12.84 -1.16
C LYS A 426 21.52 -11.95 -1.86
N LYS A 427 21.32 -11.63 -3.15
CA LYS A 427 22.16 -10.70 -3.93
C LYS A 427 21.78 -9.22 -3.72
N MET A 428 20.88 -8.96 -2.77
CA MET A 428 20.37 -7.63 -2.42
C MET A 428 19.61 -6.95 -3.56
N ASN A 429 18.91 -7.74 -4.37
CA ASN A 429 18.03 -7.24 -5.42
C ASN A 429 16.58 -7.40 -4.95
N PRO A 430 15.72 -6.36 -4.99
CA PRO A 430 14.29 -6.57 -4.89
C PRO A 430 13.86 -7.53 -6.01
N VAL A 431 12.89 -8.39 -5.77
CA VAL A 431 12.41 -9.40 -6.74
C VAL A 431 10.90 -9.42 -6.89
N LEU A 432 10.17 -8.94 -5.88
CA LEU A 432 8.74 -8.71 -5.94
C LEU A 432 8.43 -7.49 -5.08
N GLN A 433 7.73 -6.52 -5.64
CA GLN A 433 7.13 -5.41 -4.91
C GLN A 433 5.64 -5.48 -5.15
N ILE A 434 4.84 -5.44 -4.09
CA ILE A 434 3.39 -5.56 -4.21
C ILE A 434 2.70 -4.75 -3.13
N GLY A 435 1.73 -3.96 -3.54
CA GLY A 435 0.82 -3.21 -2.69
C GLY A 435 -0.53 -3.10 -3.39
N ALA A 436 -1.51 -2.54 -2.70
CA ALA A 436 -2.82 -2.32 -3.30
C ALA A 436 -3.52 -1.14 -2.67
N ALA A 437 -4.56 -0.69 -3.34
CA ALA A 437 -5.48 0.31 -2.85
C ALA A 437 -6.88 -0.27 -2.67
N GLY A 438 -7.59 0.05 -1.59
CA GLY A 438 -8.94 -0.47 -1.35
C GLY A 438 -9.26 -0.85 0.11
N GLY A 439 -8.68 -0.15 1.08
CA GLY A 439 -8.94 -0.38 2.50
C GLY A 439 -8.78 -1.84 2.92
N ASP A 440 -9.81 -2.42 3.54
CA ASP A 440 -9.79 -3.81 4.02
C ASP A 440 -9.49 -4.86 2.94
N GLU A 441 -9.72 -4.52 1.67
CA GLU A 441 -9.55 -5.45 0.56
C GLU A 441 -8.07 -5.59 0.15
N ILE A 442 -7.19 -4.69 0.61
CA ILE A 442 -5.76 -4.71 0.30
C ILE A 442 -5.14 -6.08 0.62
N ILE A 443 -5.37 -6.59 1.84
CA ILE A 443 -4.81 -7.87 2.31
C ILE A 443 -5.17 -9.02 1.37
N GLY A 444 -6.45 -9.15 1.04
CA GLY A 444 -6.94 -10.17 0.13
C GLY A 444 -6.46 -9.97 -1.30
N ALA A 445 -6.45 -8.75 -1.82
CA ALA A 445 -6.09 -8.45 -3.20
C ALA A 445 -4.62 -8.78 -3.51
N ILE A 446 -3.69 -8.32 -2.65
CA ILE A 446 -2.28 -8.61 -2.85
C ILE A 446 -1.98 -10.10 -2.66
N PHE A 447 -2.66 -10.77 -1.74
CA PHE A 447 -2.38 -12.18 -1.47
C PHE A 447 -2.97 -13.11 -2.54
N ASN A 448 -4.16 -12.81 -3.07
CA ASN A 448 -4.68 -13.50 -4.26
C ASN A 448 -3.70 -13.39 -5.43
N THR A 449 -3.19 -12.18 -5.68
CA THR A 449 -2.20 -11.93 -6.76
C THR A 449 -0.90 -12.70 -6.52
N PHE A 450 -0.34 -12.61 -5.31
CA PHE A 450 0.86 -13.35 -4.92
C PHE A 450 0.69 -14.86 -5.09
N PHE A 451 -0.40 -15.43 -4.58
CA PHE A 451 -0.65 -16.87 -4.66
C PHE A 451 -0.81 -17.32 -6.11
N ASN A 452 -1.54 -16.57 -6.93
CA ASN A 452 -1.68 -16.87 -8.35
C ASN A 452 -0.34 -16.78 -9.11
N TYR A 453 0.50 -15.82 -8.75
CA TYR A 453 1.82 -15.63 -9.36
C TYR A 453 2.80 -16.76 -8.98
N ILE A 454 2.89 -17.09 -7.68
CA ILE A 454 3.88 -18.04 -7.15
C ILE A 454 3.41 -19.50 -7.25
N VAL A 455 2.15 -19.78 -6.92
CA VAL A 455 1.62 -21.15 -6.82
C VAL A 455 0.97 -21.59 -8.13
N ASN A 456 0.15 -20.74 -8.75
CA ASN A 456 -0.51 -21.08 -10.03
C ASN A 456 0.36 -20.78 -11.26
N ASN A 457 1.62 -20.33 -11.06
CA ASN A 457 2.58 -20.02 -12.11
C ASN A 457 2.05 -19.04 -13.19
N MET A 458 1.09 -18.18 -12.84
CA MET A 458 0.52 -17.20 -13.76
C MET A 458 1.53 -16.07 -14.00
N THR A 459 1.46 -15.37 -15.13
CA THR A 459 2.19 -14.09 -15.29
C THR A 459 1.68 -13.07 -14.27
N LEU A 460 2.47 -12.06 -13.92
CA LEU A 460 2.06 -11.08 -12.91
C LEU A 460 0.76 -10.36 -13.30
N VAL A 461 0.62 -10.02 -14.59
CA VAL A 461 -0.60 -9.42 -15.15
C VAL A 461 -1.80 -10.36 -15.01
N ASN A 462 -1.68 -11.63 -15.42
CA ASN A 462 -2.79 -12.58 -15.32
C ASN A 462 -3.14 -12.89 -13.86
N ALA A 463 -2.14 -12.95 -12.98
CA ALA A 463 -2.34 -13.15 -11.54
C ALA A 463 -3.12 -11.99 -10.92
N ASN A 464 -2.84 -10.75 -11.34
CA ASN A 464 -3.54 -9.55 -10.91
C ASN A 464 -4.99 -9.51 -11.45
N LYS A 465 -5.19 -9.85 -12.73
CA LYS A 465 -6.52 -9.91 -13.37
C LYS A 465 -7.42 -10.99 -12.80
N ALA A 466 -6.86 -12.10 -12.31
CA ALA A 466 -7.61 -13.25 -11.85
C ALA A 466 -8.74 -12.87 -10.86
N PRO A 467 -9.93 -13.48 -10.97
CA PRO A 467 -11.04 -13.22 -10.04
C PRO A 467 -10.65 -13.56 -8.60
N ARG A 468 -11.08 -12.72 -7.66
CA ARG A 468 -10.68 -12.79 -6.25
C ARG A 468 -11.82 -13.24 -5.36
N CYS A 469 -11.46 -13.93 -4.29
CA CYS A 469 -12.32 -14.22 -3.16
C CYS A 469 -11.57 -13.93 -1.87
N MET A 470 -12.29 -13.43 -0.85
CA MET A 470 -11.76 -13.21 0.48
C MET A 470 -12.85 -13.37 1.55
N PRO A 471 -12.50 -13.65 2.81
CA PRO A 471 -13.46 -13.66 3.90
C PRO A 471 -13.85 -12.24 4.29
N ARG A 472 -15.15 -12.03 4.51
CA ARG A 472 -15.67 -10.81 5.10
C ARG A 472 -16.46 -11.16 6.36
N TYR A 473 -16.07 -10.56 7.48
CA TYR A 473 -16.70 -10.82 8.76
C TYR A 473 -17.61 -9.67 9.16
N ARG A 474 -18.89 -9.98 9.43
CA ARG A 474 -19.85 -9.04 10.04
C ARG A 474 -20.38 -9.69 11.30
N ASN A 475 -20.30 -9.01 12.44
CA ASN A 475 -20.69 -9.54 13.76
C ASN A 475 -20.08 -10.92 14.04
N ASN A 476 -18.79 -11.10 13.71
CA ASN A 476 -18.05 -12.36 13.84
C ASN A 476 -18.59 -13.56 13.03
N VAL A 477 -19.42 -13.29 12.01
CA VAL A 477 -19.90 -14.28 11.06
C VAL A 477 -19.27 -14.01 9.70
N GLU A 478 -18.61 -15.03 9.17
CA GLU A 478 -17.99 -15.02 7.86
C GLU A 478 -19.01 -15.09 6.72
N SER A 479 -18.78 -14.26 5.70
CA SER A 479 -19.35 -14.38 4.37
C SER A 479 -18.22 -14.55 3.35
N VAL A 480 -18.49 -15.30 2.29
CA VAL A 480 -17.56 -15.49 1.18
C VAL A 480 -17.76 -14.33 0.21
N TYR A 481 -16.88 -13.34 0.25
CA TYR A 481 -16.95 -12.20 -0.65
C TYR A 481 -16.11 -12.48 -1.89
N CYS A 482 -16.72 -12.49 -3.07
CA CYS A 482 -16.05 -12.83 -4.33
C CYS A 482 -16.45 -11.93 -5.49
N GLU A 483 -15.59 -11.87 -6.50
CA GLU A 483 -15.94 -11.32 -7.82
C GLU A 483 -16.88 -12.25 -8.59
N LYS A 484 -17.59 -11.71 -9.59
CA LYS A 484 -18.68 -12.43 -10.28
C LYS A 484 -18.17 -13.55 -11.19
N GLU A 485 -16.97 -13.36 -11.71
CA GLU A 485 -16.26 -14.14 -12.72
C GLU A 485 -15.61 -15.41 -12.15
N ILE A 486 -15.79 -15.71 -10.86
CA ILE A 486 -15.29 -16.95 -10.27
C ILE A 486 -15.91 -18.18 -10.97
N ASN A 487 -15.11 -19.24 -11.12
CA ASN A 487 -15.53 -20.41 -11.90
C ASN A 487 -16.66 -21.20 -11.22
N ARG A 488 -17.41 -21.98 -12.01
CA ARG A 488 -18.58 -22.74 -11.53
C ARG A 488 -18.22 -23.78 -10.47
N ALA A 489 -17.04 -24.41 -10.59
CA ALA A 489 -16.57 -25.42 -9.66
C ALA A 489 -16.33 -24.84 -8.25
N LEU A 490 -15.71 -23.65 -8.17
CA LEU A 490 -15.50 -22.93 -6.91
C LEU A 490 -16.82 -22.46 -6.31
N LYS A 491 -17.75 -21.95 -7.14
CA LYS A 491 -19.12 -21.62 -6.69
C LYS A 491 -19.80 -22.83 -6.04
N LYS A 492 -19.69 -24.00 -6.68
CA LYS A 492 -20.21 -25.26 -6.14
C LYS A 492 -19.55 -25.62 -4.82
N LYS A 493 -18.21 -25.56 -4.71
CA LYS A 493 -17.50 -25.86 -3.46
C LYS A 493 -17.99 -25.00 -2.29
N PHE A 494 -18.09 -23.68 -2.45
CA PHE A 494 -18.61 -22.82 -1.37
C PHE A 494 -20.07 -23.13 -1.01
N LYS A 495 -20.90 -23.49 -2.00
CA LYS A 495 -22.27 -23.92 -1.76
C LYS A 495 -22.33 -25.24 -1.00
N ASP A 496 -21.48 -26.20 -1.32
CA ASP A 496 -21.38 -27.50 -0.63
C ASP A 496 -20.97 -27.31 0.84
N PHE A 497 -20.15 -26.29 1.16
CA PHE A 497 -19.86 -25.86 2.54
C PHE A 497 -20.98 -25.06 3.23
N GLY A 498 -22.15 -24.91 2.58
CA GLY A 498 -23.29 -24.15 3.10
C GLY A 498 -23.01 -22.64 3.21
N LYS A 499 -22.06 -22.09 2.44
CA LYS A 499 -21.72 -20.66 2.50
C LYS A 499 -22.48 -19.85 1.47
N LYS A 500 -23.02 -18.72 1.96
CA LYS A 500 -23.54 -17.66 1.10
C LYS A 500 -22.36 -16.91 0.47
N ILE A 501 -22.24 -17.03 -0.85
CA ILE A 501 -21.36 -16.16 -1.63
C ILE A 501 -22.05 -14.81 -1.74
N VAL A 502 -21.33 -13.76 -1.33
CA VAL A 502 -21.70 -12.37 -1.56
C VAL A 502 -20.84 -11.88 -2.72
N TYR A 503 -21.48 -11.59 -3.84
CA TYR A 503 -20.76 -11.05 -4.99
C TYR A 503 -20.44 -9.57 -4.78
N ALA A 504 -19.26 -9.17 -5.21
CA ALA A 504 -18.89 -7.77 -5.33
C ALA A 504 -19.91 -7.03 -6.18
N THR A 505 -20.46 -5.96 -5.60
CA THR A 505 -21.14 -4.91 -6.34
C THR A 505 -20.17 -3.80 -6.75
N GLU A 506 -18.98 -3.77 -6.13
CA GLU A 506 -17.89 -2.84 -6.42
C GLU A 506 -16.60 -3.61 -6.72
N ARG A 507 -15.63 -2.95 -7.37
CA ARG A 507 -14.39 -3.59 -7.79
C ARG A 507 -13.45 -3.85 -6.60
N PHE A 508 -12.95 -5.08 -6.51
CA PHE A 508 -12.03 -5.57 -5.47
C PHE A 508 -10.67 -4.86 -5.53
N GLY A 509 -10.16 -4.35 -4.41
CA GLY A 509 -8.92 -3.54 -4.26
C GLY A 509 -7.88 -3.58 -5.40
N GLY A 510 -7.44 -2.42 -5.88
CA GLY A 510 -6.53 -2.28 -7.02
C GLY A 510 -5.07 -2.55 -6.68
N VAL A 511 -4.53 -3.67 -7.16
CA VAL A 511 -3.12 -4.07 -6.93
C VAL A 511 -2.17 -3.37 -7.91
N THR A 512 -1.08 -2.83 -7.38
CA THR A 512 0.09 -2.44 -8.17
C THR A 512 1.28 -3.31 -7.76
N ALA A 513 1.94 -3.93 -8.74
CA ALA A 513 3.04 -4.85 -8.46
C ALA A 513 4.13 -4.80 -9.53
N SER A 514 5.37 -5.08 -9.12
CA SER A 514 6.49 -5.35 -10.01
C SER A 514 7.20 -6.64 -9.59
N SER A 515 7.78 -7.36 -10.55
CA SER A 515 8.52 -8.59 -10.29
C SER A 515 9.71 -8.73 -11.23
N THR A 516 10.78 -9.31 -10.72
CA THR A 516 11.90 -9.86 -11.49
C THR A 516 12.16 -11.32 -11.15
N PHE A 517 11.21 -12.00 -10.50
CA PHE A 517 11.37 -13.35 -9.95
C PHE A 517 11.77 -14.39 -11.00
N ARG A 518 11.28 -14.24 -12.24
CA ARG A 518 11.54 -15.17 -13.36
C ARG A 518 12.65 -14.69 -14.28
N ASN A 519 13.60 -13.92 -13.76
CA ASN A 519 14.62 -13.20 -14.54
C ASN A 519 14.02 -12.36 -15.68
N LYS A 520 12.77 -11.92 -15.53
CA LYS A 520 12.04 -11.08 -16.49
C LYS A 520 11.39 -9.96 -15.70
N ALA A 521 11.54 -8.73 -16.19
CA ALA A 521 10.81 -7.59 -15.67
C ALA A 521 9.32 -7.76 -15.99
N GLU A 522 8.50 -7.88 -14.96
CA GLU A 522 7.05 -7.89 -15.03
C GLU A 522 6.52 -6.73 -14.18
N ALA A 523 5.48 -6.06 -14.67
CA ALA A 523 4.77 -5.02 -13.95
C ALA A 523 3.28 -5.17 -14.21
N ALA A 524 2.45 -4.90 -13.20
CA ALA A 524 1.01 -4.97 -13.31
C ALA A 524 0.36 -3.88 -12.47
N PHE A 525 -0.42 -3.03 -13.12
CA PHE A 525 -1.50 -2.29 -12.46
C PHE A 525 -2.80 -3.12 -12.58
N ASP A 526 -3.79 -2.80 -11.76
CA ASP A 526 -5.06 -3.51 -11.76
C ASP A 526 -6.08 -2.76 -12.61
N GLU A 527 -6.60 -3.41 -13.66
CA GLU A 527 -7.62 -2.84 -14.57
C GLU A 527 -8.96 -2.58 -13.88
N ARG A 528 -9.12 -3.05 -12.64
CA ARG A 528 -10.20 -2.62 -11.76
C ARG A 528 -10.09 -1.14 -11.41
N ARG A 529 -8.89 -0.57 -11.51
CA ARG A 529 -8.61 0.85 -11.41
C ARG A 529 -8.02 1.38 -12.71
N ASP A 530 -8.01 2.69 -12.82
CA ASP A 530 -7.14 3.32 -13.80
C ASP A 530 -5.68 3.06 -13.40
N GLY A 531 -4.76 3.21 -14.35
CA GLY A 531 -3.36 2.94 -14.06
C GLY A 531 -2.51 2.80 -15.30
N SER A 532 -1.22 2.69 -15.07
CA SER A 532 -0.27 2.40 -16.12
C SER A 532 1.04 1.87 -15.53
N VAL A 533 1.82 1.22 -16.38
CA VAL A 533 3.17 0.76 -16.04
C VAL A 533 4.19 1.42 -16.95
N TYR A 534 5.36 1.70 -16.40
CA TYR A 534 6.57 1.98 -17.15
C TYR A 534 7.60 0.91 -16.80
N ILE A 535 8.21 0.32 -17.83
CA ILE A 535 9.39 -0.53 -17.70
C ILE A 535 10.41 0.06 -18.67
N ASN A 536 11.58 0.45 -18.16
CA ASN A 536 12.61 1.06 -19.00
C ASN A 536 13.07 0.07 -20.09
N PRO A 537 12.96 0.41 -21.39
CA PRO A 537 13.29 -0.50 -22.50
C PRO A 537 14.80 -0.75 -22.65
N ASN A 538 15.64 0.12 -22.10
CA ASN A 538 17.11 0.00 -22.11
C ASN A 538 17.64 -0.87 -20.96
N SER A 539 16.76 -1.27 -20.04
CA SER A 539 17.02 -2.41 -19.14
C SER A 539 17.25 -3.63 -20.03
N ASN A 540 18.31 -4.42 -19.82
CA ASN A 540 18.65 -5.58 -20.65
C ASN A 540 17.53 -6.65 -20.71
N PHE A 541 16.38 -6.42 -21.36
CA PHE A 541 15.35 -7.40 -21.70
C PHE A 541 14.41 -6.90 -22.82
N LYS A 542 14.15 -7.79 -23.79
CA LYS A 542 13.06 -7.68 -24.77
C LYS A 542 11.71 -7.66 -24.03
N ALA A 543 11.12 -6.47 -23.88
CA ALA A 543 9.75 -6.31 -23.40
C ALA A 543 8.79 -6.78 -24.50
N TYR A 544 8.17 -7.95 -24.32
CA TYR A 544 6.96 -8.29 -25.05
C TYR A 544 5.79 -7.56 -24.38
N VAL A 545 5.50 -6.36 -24.87
CA VAL A 545 4.22 -5.70 -24.62
C VAL A 545 3.22 -6.37 -25.55
N MET A 546 2.35 -7.23 -25.03
CA MET A 546 1.15 -7.61 -25.78
C MET A 546 0.12 -6.50 -25.58
N LEU A 547 0.05 -5.61 -26.56
CA LEU A 547 -1.13 -4.79 -26.84
C LEU A 547 -2.25 -5.71 -27.38
N PRO A 548 -3.53 -5.31 -27.28
CA PRO A 548 -4.69 -6.18 -27.01
C PRO A 548 -4.95 -7.32 -27.99
#